data_AF-M1UHY5-F1
#
_entry.id   AF-M1UHY5-F1
#
_cell.length_a   1.000
_cell.length_b   1.000
_cell.length_c   1.000
_cell.angle_alpha   90.00
_cell.angle_beta   90.00
_cell.angle_gamma   90.00
#
_symmetry.space_group_name_H-M   'P 1'
#
loop_
_entity.id
_entity.type
_entity.pdbx_description
1 polymer ?
#
loop_
_entity_poly.entity_id
_entity_poly.type
_entity_poly.pdbx_seq_one_letter_code
_entity_poly.pdbx_strand_id
1 'polypeptide(L)'
;MSTPLATTPAPTLLFTPYHLLAMADIIGLHITEVPKGKTANLYVWCRPDGGIIYIGKSDTPSRVANEIRWVDNARSQISDHTFAAFCTVMIRQQAAPIALYYDAEKSNLNKAKDLSTREEWDGDMVDQLLAYQGQLTVSEVEKILIRMPLATGNFTANSTDTGLWGNRLSRFWDHLAQLAAIEAGYRDF
;
A
#
# COMPACT_ATOMS: atom_id res chain seq x y z
N MET A 1 7.31 -28.10 -34.82
CA MET A 1 6.16 -27.54 -34.10
C MET A 1 6.53 -27.53 -32.63
N SER A 2 6.75 -26.35 -32.05
CA SER A 2 7.17 -26.22 -30.65
C SER A 2 5.95 -26.03 -29.77
N THR A 3 5.75 -26.93 -28.81
CA THR A 3 4.69 -26.85 -27.81
C THR A 3 4.94 -25.63 -26.92
N PRO A 4 3.95 -24.76 -26.65
CA PRO A 4 4.14 -23.69 -25.67
C PRO A 4 4.36 -24.34 -24.30
N LEU A 5 5.44 -23.95 -23.60
CA LEU A 5 5.53 -24.23 -22.17
C LEU A 5 4.35 -23.51 -21.51
N ALA A 6 3.37 -24.28 -21.06
CA ALA A 6 2.38 -23.79 -20.11
C ALA A 6 3.12 -23.53 -18.80
N THR A 7 3.69 -22.33 -18.65
CA THR A 7 4.08 -21.83 -17.34
C THR A 7 2.79 -21.68 -16.53
N THR A 8 2.52 -22.64 -15.64
CA THR A 8 1.55 -22.42 -14.58
C THR A 8 1.94 -21.10 -13.91
N PRO A 9 1.08 -20.06 -13.91
CA PRO A 9 1.42 -18.82 -13.24
C PRO A 9 1.75 -19.20 -11.80
N ALA A 10 2.92 -18.75 -11.31
CA ALA A 10 3.27 -18.92 -9.91
C ALA A 10 2.08 -18.43 -9.07
N PRO A 11 1.65 -19.17 -8.03
CA PRO A 11 0.53 -18.75 -7.22
C PRO A 11 0.81 -17.33 -6.74
N THR A 12 0.02 -16.36 -7.21
CA THR A 12 0.15 -14.97 -6.80
C THR A 12 -0.09 -14.96 -5.30
N LEU A 13 0.98 -14.80 -4.52
CA LEU A 13 0.92 -14.75 -3.06
C LEU A 13 -0.05 -13.64 -2.69
N LEU A 14 -1.14 -14.00 -2.00
CA LEU A 14 -2.14 -13.05 -1.57
C LEU A 14 -1.49 -11.98 -0.68
N PHE A 15 -1.49 -10.74 -1.13
CA PHE A 15 -0.96 -9.63 -0.34
C PHE A 15 -2.00 -9.15 0.67
N THR A 16 -1.70 -9.32 1.96
CA THR A 16 -2.64 -9.08 3.07
C THR A 16 -2.21 -7.86 3.89
N PRO A 17 -3.08 -7.30 4.75
CA PRO A 17 -2.71 -6.27 5.72
C PRO A 17 -1.52 -6.66 6.58
N TYR A 18 -1.41 -7.93 6.97
CA TYR A 18 -0.27 -8.42 7.72
C TYR A 18 1.05 -8.27 6.94
N HIS A 19 1.06 -8.69 5.66
CA HIS A 19 2.23 -8.50 4.79
C HIS A 19 2.59 -7.02 4.64
N LEU A 20 1.59 -6.16 4.43
CA LEU A 20 1.78 -4.72 4.31
C LEU A 20 2.44 -4.12 5.56
N LEU A 21 1.91 -4.44 6.75
CA LEU A 21 2.40 -3.90 8.02
C LEU A 21 3.78 -4.45 8.38
N ALA A 22 4.05 -5.73 8.11
CA ALA A 22 5.37 -6.33 8.31
C ALA A 22 6.42 -5.66 7.41
N MET A 23 6.09 -5.44 6.13
CA MET A 23 6.97 -4.72 5.20
C MET A 23 7.17 -3.25 5.58
N ALA A 24 6.14 -2.59 6.10
CA ALA A 24 6.27 -1.23 6.64
C ALA A 24 7.24 -1.18 7.82
N ASP A 25 7.17 -2.14 8.76
CA ASP A 25 8.09 -2.19 9.90
C ASP A 25 9.55 -2.48 9.49
N ILE A 26 9.76 -3.30 8.45
CA ILE A 26 11.09 -3.61 7.90
C ILE A 26 11.86 -2.33 7.54
N ILE A 27 11.19 -1.37 6.90
CA ILE A 27 11.80 -0.08 6.53
C ILE A 27 11.65 0.99 7.62
N GLY A 28 11.14 0.61 8.79
CA GLY A 28 11.06 1.46 9.98
C GLY A 28 9.85 2.40 10.02
N LEU A 29 8.77 2.08 9.29
CA LEU A 29 7.49 2.79 9.42
C LEU A 29 6.66 2.16 10.53
N HIS A 30 6.23 2.97 11.50
CA HIS A 30 5.34 2.54 12.56
C HIS A 30 3.88 2.76 12.14
N ILE A 31 3.20 1.66 11.81
CA ILE A 31 1.80 1.68 11.38
C ILE A 31 1.03 0.63 12.19
N THR A 32 -0.10 1.05 12.75
CA THR A 32 -0.96 0.17 13.56
C THR A 32 -2.39 0.17 13.03
N GLU A 33 -3.04 -0.99 13.07
CA GLU A 33 -4.49 -1.05 12.94
C GLU A 33 -5.15 -0.30 14.09
N VAL A 34 -6.19 0.49 13.79
CA VAL A 34 -6.95 1.21 14.81
C VAL A 34 -8.39 0.72 14.87
N PRO A 35 -8.96 0.58 16.08
CA PRO A 35 -10.37 0.23 16.23
C PRO A 35 -11.29 1.24 15.53
N LYS A 36 -12.45 0.76 15.06
CA LYS A 36 -13.47 1.59 14.42
C LYS A 36 -13.84 2.79 15.32
N GLY A 37 -13.87 3.98 14.73
CA GLY A 37 -14.21 5.23 15.43
C GLY A 37 -13.04 5.89 16.18
N LYS A 38 -11.82 5.36 16.07
CA LYS A 38 -10.59 6.04 16.52
C LYS A 38 -9.95 6.83 15.37
N THR A 39 -9.03 7.71 15.73
CA THR A 39 -8.25 8.53 14.78
C THR A 39 -7.42 7.62 13.88
N ALA A 40 -7.72 7.64 12.58
CA ALA A 40 -6.97 6.98 11.53
C ALA A 40 -6.51 8.01 10.50
N ASN A 41 -5.33 7.83 9.92
CA ASN A 41 -4.80 8.67 8.85
C ASN A 41 -4.50 7.87 7.57
N LEU A 42 -4.70 6.55 7.59
CA LEU A 42 -4.56 5.63 6.47
C LEU A 42 -5.69 4.59 6.54
N TYR A 43 -5.96 3.91 5.43
CA TYR A 43 -6.87 2.76 5.41
C TYR A 43 -6.55 1.84 4.24
N VAL A 44 -6.97 0.59 4.38
CA VAL A 44 -6.94 -0.42 3.32
C VAL A 44 -8.32 -1.03 3.16
N TRP A 45 -8.69 -1.41 1.94
CA TRP A 45 -9.86 -2.24 1.70
C TRP A 45 -9.42 -3.64 1.33
N CYS A 46 -9.97 -4.62 2.03
CA CYS A 46 -9.61 -6.01 1.89
C CYS A 46 -10.80 -6.85 1.51
N ARG A 47 -10.60 -7.78 0.59
CA ARG A 47 -11.57 -8.84 0.28
C ARG A 47 -11.73 -9.80 1.47
N PRO A 48 -12.81 -10.61 1.49
CA PRO A 48 -13.00 -11.64 2.53
C PRO A 48 -11.86 -12.66 2.64
N ASP A 49 -11.12 -12.90 1.56
CA ASP A 49 -9.94 -13.77 1.58
C ASP A 49 -8.70 -13.11 2.22
N GLY A 50 -8.77 -11.82 2.54
CA GLY A 50 -7.69 -11.03 3.12
C GLY A 50 -6.87 -10.23 2.11
N GLY A 51 -7.14 -10.37 0.81
CA GLY A 51 -6.42 -9.64 -0.23
C GLY A 51 -6.70 -8.14 -0.20
N ILE A 52 -5.65 -7.33 -0.14
CA ILE A 52 -5.76 -5.87 -0.29
C ILE A 52 -6.11 -5.55 -1.75
N ILE A 53 -7.13 -4.72 -1.94
CA ILE A 53 -7.54 -4.24 -3.26
C ILE A 53 -7.50 -2.73 -3.39
N TYR A 54 -7.37 -2.01 -2.29
CA TYR A 54 -7.26 -0.56 -2.28
C TYR A 54 -6.51 -0.09 -1.04
N ILE A 55 -5.67 0.92 -1.20
CA ILE A 55 -5.00 1.63 -0.11
C ILE A 55 -5.22 3.12 -0.32
N GLY A 56 -5.52 3.84 0.75
CA GLY A 56 -5.71 5.29 0.71
C GLY A 56 -5.32 5.99 1.99
N LYS A 57 -5.12 7.30 1.89
CA LYS A 57 -4.91 8.20 3.04
C LYS A 57 -6.18 8.91 3.49
N SER A 58 -6.20 9.24 4.76
CA SER A 58 -7.27 10.00 5.39
C SER A 58 -6.69 11.28 5.98
N ASP A 59 -6.93 12.43 5.33
CA ASP A 59 -6.43 13.72 5.84
C ASP A 59 -7.14 14.15 7.14
N THR A 60 -8.27 13.50 7.48
CA THR A 60 -8.99 13.65 8.75
C THR A 60 -9.55 12.29 9.19
N PRO A 61 -9.75 11.99 10.48
CA PRO A 61 -10.45 10.78 10.93
C PRO A 61 -11.84 10.60 10.29
N SER A 62 -12.46 11.70 9.90
CA SER A 62 -13.76 11.79 9.22
C SER A 62 -13.74 11.18 7.82
N ARG A 63 -12.60 11.17 7.11
CA ARG A 63 -12.54 10.74 5.71
C ARG A 63 -12.64 9.21 5.55
N VAL A 64 -12.07 8.41 6.47
CA VAL A 64 -12.37 6.96 6.55
C VAL A 64 -13.87 6.74 6.74
N ALA A 65 -14.49 7.46 7.68
CA ALA A 65 -15.94 7.36 7.89
C ALA A 65 -16.74 7.82 6.65
N ASN A 66 -16.26 8.81 5.90
CA ASN A 66 -16.92 9.31 4.70
C ASN A 66 -16.84 8.32 3.54
N GLU A 67 -15.70 7.67 3.31
CA GLU A 67 -15.58 6.67 2.23
C GLU A 67 -16.36 5.40 2.55
N ILE A 68 -16.35 4.97 3.82
CA ILE A 68 -17.21 3.88 4.29
C ILE A 68 -18.68 4.26 4.08
N ARG A 69 -19.08 5.46 4.51
CA ARG A 69 -20.44 5.97 4.32
C ARG A 69 -20.79 6.09 2.84
N TRP A 70 -19.84 6.43 1.97
CA TRP A 70 -20.08 6.52 0.53
C TRP A 70 -20.35 5.15 -0.08
N VAL A 71 -19.58 4.13 0.31
CA VAL A 71 -19.82 2.73 -0.08
C VAL A 71 -21.15 2.24 0.48
N ASP A 72 -21.47 2.51 1.75
CA ASP A 72 -22.73 2.10 2.38
C ASP A 72 -23.95 2.77 1.73
N ASN A 73 -23.87 4.07 1.47
CA ASN A 73 -24.90 4.80 0.72
C ASN A 73 -25.06 4.21 -0.69
N ALA A 74 -23.96 3.90 -1.37
CA ALA A 74 -24.01 3.29 -2.70
C ALA A 74 -24.65 1.89 -2.68
N ARG A 75 -24.38 1.06 -1.65
CA ARG A 75 -25.04 -0.24 -1.48
C ARG A 75 -26.57 -0.12 -1.44
N SER A 76 -27.08 0.91 -0.77
CA SER A 76 -28.53 1.14 -0.63
C SER A 76 -29.21 1.70 -1.90
N GLN A 77 -28.44 2.15 -2.90
CA GLN A 77 -28.94 2.86 -4.08
C GLN A 77 -28.57 2.17 -5.42
N ILE A 78 -28.12 0.90 -5.36
CA ILE A 78 -27.60 0.13 -6.51
C ILE A 78 -28.53 0.10 -7.73
N SER A 79 -29.85 0.27 -7.56
CA SER A 79 -30.82 0.25 -8.65
C SER A 79 -30.84 1.52 -9.50
N ASP A 80 -30.35 2.66 -9.00
CA ASP A 80 -30.82 3.95 -9.54
C ASP A 80 -29.79 4.73 -10.36
N HIS A 81 -28.46 4.72 -10.12
CA HIS A 81 -27.53 5.59 -10.90
C HIS A 81 -26.08 5.10 -11.01
N THR A 82 -25.33 5.68 -11.95
CA THR A 82 -23.88 5.53 -12.19
C THR A 82 -23.08 5.84 -10.92
N PHE A 83 -22.53 4.81 -10.27
CA PHE A 83 -21.63 5.00 -9.13
C PHE A 83 -20.19 5.24 -9.55
N ALA A 84 -19.42 5.92 -8.70
CA ALA A 84 -17.97 5.96 -8.83
C ALA A 84 -17.42 4.53 -8.88
N ALA A 85 -16.49 4.26 -9.79
CA ALA A 85 -15.91 2.93 -10.00
C ALA A 85 -15.39 2.30 -8.69
N PHE A 86 -14.85 3.13 -7.78
CA PHE A 86 -14.45 2.75 -6.44
C PHE A 86 -15.55 2.01 -5.66
N CYS A 87 -16.72 2.62 -5.48
CA CYS A 87 -17.82 2.02 -4.72
C CYS A 87 -18.26 0.69 -5.34
N THR A 88 -18.37 0.65 -6.68
CA THR A 88 -18.74 -0.57 -7.40
C THR A 88 -17.76 -1.70 -7.12
N VAL A 89 -16.45 -1.43 -7.16
CA VAL A 89 -15.42 -2.44 -6.86
C VAL A 89 -15.52 -2.92 -5.41
N MET A 90 -15.60 -2.02 -4.42
CA MET A 90 -15.70 -2.40 -3.01
C MET A 90 -16.93 -3.25 -2.71
N ILE A 91 -18.06 -2.91 -3.32
CA ILE A 91 -19.31 -3.65 -3.17
C ILE A 91 -19.20 -5.03 -3.80
N ARG A 92 -18.76 -5.12 -5.06
CA ARG A 92 -18.68 -6.37 -5.83
C ARG A 92 -17.66 -7.34 -5.25
N GLN A 93 -16.56 -6.83 -4.71
CA GLN A 93 -15.51 -7.63 -4.06
C GLN A 93 -15.83 -7.94 -2.59
N GLN A 94 -16.98 -7.50 -2.08
CA GLN A 94 -17.37 -7.62 -0.67
C GLN A 94 -16.27 -7.10 0.28
N ALA A 95 -15.57 -6.05 -0.14
CA ALA A 95 -14.42 -5.56 0.58
C ALA A 95 -14.83 -4.83 1.85
N ALA A 96 -14.04 -5.02 2.90
CA ALA A 96 -14.18 -4.35 4.17
C ALA A 96 -12.97 -3.42 4.42
N PRO A 97 -13.21 -2.24 5.01
CA PRO A 97 -12.17 -1.29 5.34
C PRO A 97 -11.45 -1.70 6.63
N ILE A 98 -10.14 -1.55 6.66
CA ILE A 98 -9.32 -1.60 7.87
C ILE A 98 -8.68 -0.23 8.03
N ALA A 99 -8.93 0.39 9.19
CA ALA A 99 -8.41 1.70 9.51
C ALA A 99 -7.00 1.57 10.08
N LEU A 100 -6.07 2.40 9.59
CA LEU A 100 -4.66 2.38 9.96
C LEU A 100 -4.23 3.76 10.49
N TYR A 101 -3.26 3.75 11.39
CA TYR A 101 -2.60 4.94 11.89
C TYR A 101 -1.09 4.83 11.69
N TYR A 102 -0.54 5.73 10.89
CA TYR A 102 0.88 5.99 10.79
C TYR A 102 1.31 7.00 11.86
N ASP A 103 2.30 6.61 12.66
CA ASP A 103 2.89 7.42 13.72
C ASP A 103 4.26 7.95 13.25
N ALA A 104 4.29 9.22 12.85
CA ALA A 104 5.50 9.87 12.33
C ALA A 104 6.60 9.99 13.40
N GLU A 105 6.25 10.12 14.68
CA GLU A 105 7.22 10.29 15.77
C GLU A 105 7.93 8.99 16.12
N LYS A 106 7.24 7.85 15.99
CA LYS A 106 7.85 6.53 16.19
C LYS A 106 8.51 5.95 14.95
N SER A 107 8.25 6.54 13.78
CA SER A 107 8.82 6.07 12.52
C SER A 107 10.23 6.60 12.32
N ASN A 108 11.14 5.72 11.89
CA ASN A 108 12.54 6.06 11.65
C ASN A 108 13.11 5.18 10.53
N LEU A 109 13.59 5.82 9.47
CA LEU A 109 14.14 5.14 8.29
C LEU A 109 15.55 4.56 8.51
N ASN A 110 16.12 4.58 9.72
CA ASN A 110 17.42 3.96 9.99
C ASN A 110 17.46 2.48 9.56
N LYS A 111 16.39 1.70 9.78
CA LYS A 111 16.32 0.33 9.27
C LYS A 111 16.47 0.30 7.74
N ALA A 112 15.77 1.17 7.02
CA ALA A 112 15.88 1.25 5.55
C ALA A 112 17.29 1.67 5.09
N LYS A 113 17.95 2.59 5.80
CA LYS A 113 19.34 3.01 5.51
C LYS A 113 20.32 1.86 5.71
N ASP A 114 20.18 1.12 6.80
CA ASP A 114 21.00 -0.06 7.11
C ASP A 114 20.80 -1.14 6.03
N LEU A 115 19.55 -1.40 5.63
CA LEU A 115 19.23 -2.33 4.53
C LEU A 115 19.86 -1.88 3.21
N SER A 116 19.70 -0.61 2.84
CA SER A 116 20.25 -0.05 1.60
C SER A 116 21.78 -0.19 1.54
N THR A 117 22.46 0.08 2.66
CA THR A 117 23.92 -0.07 2.77
C THR A 117 24.34 -1.53 2.69
N ARG A 118 23.59 -2.44 3.32
CA ARG A 118 23.89 -3.88 3.36
C ARG A 118 23.69 -4.57 2.02
N GLU A 119 22.70 -4.16 1.24
CA GLU A 119 22.48 -4.68 -0.11
C GLU A 119 23.44 -4.04 -1.14
N GLU A 120 24.34 -3.15 -0.71
CA GLU A 120 25.35 -2.47 -1.53
C GLU A 120 24.73 -1.71 -2.73
N TRP A 121 23.54 -1.15 -2.52
CA TRP A 121 22.84 -0.39 -3.56
C TRP A 121 23.47 0.99 -3.75
N ASP A 122 23.46 1.48 -4.98
CA ASP A 122 23.97 2.81 -5.34
C ASP A 122 22.94 3.65 -6.13
N GLY A 123 23.27 4.93 -6.31
CA GLY A 123 22.51 5.88 -7.13
C GLY A 123 21.71 6.93 -6.35
N ASP A 124 21.17 7.91 -7.08
CA ASP A 124 20.56 9.13 -6.52
C ASP A 124 19.49 8.88 -5.43
N MET A 125 18.73 7.79 -5.54
CA MET A 125 17.68 7.46 -4.55
C MET A 125 18.26 6.92 -3.25
N VAL A 126 19.37 6.17 -3.33
CA VAL A 126 20.13 5.72 -2.15
C VAL A 126 20.73 6.92 -1.46
N ASP A 127 21.37 7.82 -2.22
CA ASP A 127 21.95 9.04 -1.67
C ASP A 127 20.90 9.90 -0.96
N GLN A 128 19.70 10.03 -1.56
CA GLN A 128 18.57 10.70 -0.93
C GLN A 128 18.13 10.01 0.36
N LEU A 129 18.05 8.67 0.40
CA LEU A 129 17.71 7.91 1.59
C LEU A 129 18.73 8.09 2.70
N LEU A 130 20.01 7.96 2.40
CA LEU A 130 21.08 8.11 3.38
C LEU A 130 21.10 9.54 3.94
N ALA A 131 20.87 10.55 3.10
CA ALA A 131 20.80 11.96 3.49
C ALA A 131 19.50 12.36 4.19
N TYR A 132 18.43 11.55 4.13
CA TYR A 132 17.12 11.92 4.68
C TYR A 132 17.13 11.99 6.21
N GLN A 133 16.76 13.14 6.79
CA GLN A 133 16.72 13.37 8.25
C GLN A 133 15.31 13.71 8.78
N GLY A 134 14.29 13.68 7.91
CA GLY A 134 12.94 14.12 8.24
C GLY A 134 12.00 13.01 8.72
N GLN A 135 10.73 13.36 8.85
CA GLN A 135 9.62 12.42 8.98
C GLN A 135 8.82 12.40 7.68
N LEU A 136 8.44 11.21 7.24
CA LEU A 136 7.55 11.08 6.09
C LEU A 136 6.18 11.64 6.44
N THR A 137 5.60 12.35 5.48
CA THR A 137 4.19 12.74 5.54
C THR A 137 3.29 11.53 5.29
N VAL A 138 2.03 11.58 5.74
CA VAL A 138 1.03 10.54 5.46
C VAL A 138 0.88 10.28 3.95
N SER A 139 1.00 11.32 3.12
CA SER A 139 0.87 11.19 1.66
C SER A 139 2.07 10.50 1.01
N GLU A 140 3.23 10.56 1.65
CA GLU A 140 4.43 9.86 1.22
C GLU A 140 4.38 8.39 1.66
N VAL A 141 3.92 8.14 2.89
CA VAL A 141 3.67 6.77 3.38
C VAL A 141 2.63 6.06 2.52
N GLU A 142 1.52 6.72 2.18
CA GLU A 142 0.50 6.15 1.27
C GLU A 142 1.14 5.66 -0.04
N LYS A 143 2.04 6.46 -0.65
CA LYS A 143 2.73 6.07 -1.89
C LYS A 143 3.59 4.83 -1.67
N ILE A 144 4.36 4.78 -0.58
CA ILE A 144 5.18 3.60 -0.25
C ILE A 144 4.30 2.36 -0.09
N LEU A 145 3.23 2.45 0.70
CA LEU A 145 2.33 1.33 0.97
C LEU A 145 1.66 0.81 -0.30
N ILE A 146 1.35 1.66 -1.26
CA ILE A 146 0.79 1.21 -2.54
C ILE A 146 1.86 0.57 -3.43
N ARG A 147 3.12 1.03 -3.34
CA ARG A 147 4.24 0.42 -4.08
C ARG A 147 4.67 -0.93 -3.53
N MET A 148 4.45 -1.22 -2.25
CA MET A 148 4.80 -2.51 -1.65
C MET A 148 4.09 -3.71 -2.32
N PRO A 149 2.75 -3.75 -2.47
CA PRO A 149 2.09 -4.79 -3.26
C PRO A 149 2.66 -4.90 -4.66
N LEU A 150 2.88 -3.76 -5.36
CA LEU A 150 3.41 -3.75 -6.72
C LEU A 150 4.81 -4.39 -6.81
N ALA A 151 5.70 -4.09 -5.86
CA ALA A 151 7.04 -4.67 -5.75
C ALA A 151 7.01 -6.19 -5.50
N THR A 152 5.87 -6.74 -5.07
CA THR A 152 5.66 -8.19 -4.87
C THR A 152 4.83 -8.84 -5.97
N GLY A 153 4.56 -8.14 -7.08
CA GLY A 153 3.71 -8.62 -8.17
C GLY A 153 2.21 -8.60 -7.87
N ASN A 154 1.78 -7.91 -6.80
CA ASN A 154 0.38 -7.78 -6.40
C ASN A 154 -0.18 -6.41 -6.81
N PHE A 155 -1.21 -6.41 -7.65
CA PHE A 155 -1.86 -5.17 -8.07
C PHE A 155 -2.93 -4.72 -7.06
N THR A 156 -2.84 -3.46 -6.63
CA THR A 156 -3.84 -2.79 -5.81
C THR A 156 -4.33 -1.51 -6.50
N ALA A 157 -5.59 -1.16 -6.29
CA ALA A 157 -6.08 0.17 -6.61
C ALA A 157 -5.61 1.19 -5.54
N ASN A 158 -5.81 2.47 -5.84
CA ASN A 158 -5.28 3.59 -5.09
C ASN A 158 -6.22 4.79 -5.07
N SER A 159 -6.00 5.72 -4.13
CA SER A 159 -6.62 7.04 -4.17
C SER A 159 -6.19 7.81 -5.43
N THR A 160 -7.13 8.53 -6.05
CA THR A 160 -6.98 9.19 -7.36
C THR A 160 -5.81 10.18 -7.46
N ASP A 161 -5.26 10.63 -6.34
CA ASP A 161 -4.22 11.66 -6.28
C ASP A 161 -2.79 11.11 -6.23
N THR A 162 -2.62 9.78 -6.17
CA THR A 162 -1.29 9.16 -6.00
C THR A 162 -0.54 8.90 -7.32
N GLY A 163 -1.18 9.08 -8.48
CA GLY A 163 -0.51 9.09 -9.79
C GLY A 163 0.29 7.82 -10.15
N LEU A 164 -0.10 6.67 -9.58
CA LEU A 164 0.70 5.44 -9.54
C LEU A 164 1.03 4.81 -10.90
N TRP A 165 0.17 5.02 -11.89
CA TRP A 165 0.35 4.46 -13.24
C TRP A 165 1.02 5.41 -14.23
N GLY A 166 1.10 6.70 -13.88
CA GLY A 166 1.63 7.74 -14.79
C GLY A 166 3.08 8.14 -14.53
N ASN A 167 3.69 7.67 -13.44
CA ASN A 167 5.01 8.12 -13.00
C ASN A 167 6.08 7.03 -13.17
N ARG A 168 7.30 7.44 -13.54
CA ARG A 168 8.47 6.56 -13.65
C ARG A 168 8.73 5.81 -12.33
N LEU A 169 9.01 4.51 -12.43
CA LEU A 169 9.35 3.58 -11.33
C LEU A 169 10.77 3.82 -10.77
N SER A 170 11.12 5.06 -10.49
CA SER A 170 12.46 5.45 -10.06
C SER A 170 12.42 6.60 -9.07
N ARG A 171 11.46 6.58 -8.14
CA ARG A 171 11.30 7.58 -7.09
C ARG A 171 11.72 7.02 -5.75
N PHE A 172 11.99 7.95 -4.83
CA PHE A 172 12.33 7.66 -3.44
C PHE A 172 11.37 6.66 -2.77
N TRP A 173 10.06 6.77 -3.04
CA TRP A 173 9.03 5.85 -2.51
C TRP A 173 9.12 4.43 -3.08
N ASP A 174 9.51 4.30 -4.35
CA ASP A 174 9.66 3.01 -5.02
C ASP A 174 10.85 2.25 -4.42
N HIS A 175 11.94 2.98 -4.14
CA HIS A 175 13.14 2.42 -3.51
C HIS A 175 12.85 1.82 -2.13
N LEU A 176 12.13 2.55 -1.28
CA LEU A 176 11.71 2.06 0.04
C LEU A 176 10.82 0.81 -0.06
N ALA A 177 9.86 0.80 -1.00
CA ALA A 177 9.01 -0.36 -1.21
C ALA A 177 9.80 -1.58 -1.71
N GLN A 178 10.80 -1.39 -2.57
CA GLN A 178 11.64 -2.48 -3.08
C GLN A 178 12.55 -3.05 -1.98
N LEU A 179 13.17 -2.21 -1.15
CA LEU A 179 13.94 -2.65 0.01
C LEU A 179 13.08 -3.51 0.95
N ALA A 180 11.85 -3.06 1.22
CA ALA A 180 10.91 -3.82 2.04
C ALA A 180 10.57 -5.19 1.42
N ALA A 181 10.38 -5.25 0.10
CA ALA A 181 10.03 -6.49 -0.61
C ALA A 181 11.20 -7.49 -0.57
N ILE A 182 12.42 -7.02 -0.84
CA ILE A 182 13.63 -7.86 -0.84
C ILE A 182 13.88 -8.45 0.54
N GLU A 183 13.77 -7.65 1.60
CA GLU A 183 13.97 -8.12 2.97
C GLU A 183 12.85 -9.07 3.43
N ALA A 184 11.63 -8.87 2.91
CA ALA A 184 10.52 -9.80 3.12
C ALA A 184 10.65 -11.10 2.27
N GLY A 185 11.71 -11.25 1.48
CA GLY A 185 12.01 -12.47 0.70
C GLY A 185 11.49 -12.48 -0.73
N TYR A 186 10.99 -11.35 -1.25
CA TYR A 186 10.49 -11.20 -2.61
C TYR A 186 11.60 -10.77 -3.59
N ARG A 187 12.65 -11.58 -3.72
CA ARG A 187 13.88 -11.23 -4.47
C ARG A 187 13.83 -11.48 -5.99
N ASP A 188 12.84 -12.23 -6.49
CA ASP A 188 12.85 -12.78 -7.86
C ASP A 188 11.74 -12.23 -8.79
N PHE A 189 11.45 -10.93 -8.74
CA PHE A 189 10.51 -10.26 -9.67
C PHE A 189 11.20 -9.35 -10.67
#